data_AF-A0A931RBC4-F1
#
_entry.id   AF-A0A931RBC4-F1
#
_cell.length_a   1.000
_cell.length_b   1.000
_cell.length_c   1.000
_cell.angle_alpha   90.00
_cell.angle_beta   90.00
_cell.angle_gamma   90.00
#
_symmetry.space_group_name_H-M   'P 1'
#
loop_
_entity.id
_entity.type
_entity.pdbx_description
1 polymer ?
#
loop_
_entity_poly.entity_id
_entity_poly.type
_entity_poly.pdbx_seq_one_letter_code
_entity_poly.pdbx_strand_id
1 'polypeptide(L)'
;MKVRPWTYTLPVLSVCFLILGFISIVGIIGHWHFGQDIPWLFAAYAAMNLLLGVGFWKRERWVLTAVGLNWAAYTTLYFGLWVWGGDVNLMRVTVSTAVAGGIWGLVYLHRRYLVDTRLQIVGAAFFIIWIFVYSLTLFTSIVL
;
A
#
# COMPACT_ATOMS: atom_id res chain seq x y z
N MET A 1 34.11 -4.75 -12.60
CA MET A 1 32.72 -4.66 -13.12
C MET A 1 31.85 -4.05 -12.03
N LYS A 2 31.18 -2.90 -12.28
CA LYS A 2 30.20 -2.36 -11.32
C LYS A 2 28.96 -3.26 -11.36
N VAL A 3 28.84 -4.17 -10.39
CA VAL A 3 27.59 -4.90 -10.14
C VAL A 3 26.50 -3.86 -10.03
N ARG A 4 25.53 -3.85 -10.96
CA ARG A 4 24.36 -2.95 -10.90
C ARG A 4 23.33 -3.65 -10.00
N PRO A 5 23.32 -3.41 -8.68
CA PRO A 5 22.53 -4.22 -7.73
C PRO A 5 21.03 -4.00 -7.95
N TRP A 6 20.67 -2.86 -8.54
CA TRP A 6 19.31 -2.36 -8.70
C TRP A 6 18.49 -3.03 -9.81
N THR A 7 19.11 -3.82 -10.68
CA THR A 7 18.38 -4.58 -11.72
C THR A 7 17.45 -5.63 -11.09
N TYR A 8 17.76 -6.06 -9.85
CA TYR A 8 17.02 -7.07 -9.11
C TYR A 8 16.04 -6.49 -8.08
N THR A 9 16.11 -5.18 -7.77
CA THR A 9 15.29 -4.58 -6.70
C THR A 9 13.80 -4.52 -7.03
N LEU A 10 13.41 -4.16 -8.27
CA LEU A 10 11.99 -4.12 -8.65
C LEU A 10 11.36 -5.53 -8.65
N PRO A 11 12.00 -6.59 -9.20
CA PRO A 11 11.52 -7.96 -9.04
C PRO A 11 11.42 -8.41 -7.58
N VAL A 12 12.38 -8.07 -6.72
CA VAL A 12 12.32 -8.42 -5.29
C VAL A 12 11.15 -7.73 -4.60
N LEU A 13 10.97 -6.42 -4.82
CA LEU A 13 9.80 -5.69 -4.31
C LEU A 13 8.50 -6.30 -4.82
N SER A 14 8.43 -6.66 -6.10
CA SER A 14 7.29 -7.36 -6.67
C SER A 14 6.95 -8.63 -5.90
N VAL A 15 7.93 -9.51 -5.66
CA VAL A 15 7.73 -10.76 -4.92
C VAL A 15 7.29 -10.48 -3.48
N CYS A 16 7.92 -9.54 -2.78
CA CYS A 16 7.52 -9.17 -1.42
C CYS A 16 6.07 -8.70 -1.36
N PHE A 17 5.65 -7.82 -2.27
CA PHE A 17 4.29 -7.31 -2.32
C PHE A 17 3.28 -8.40 -2.71
N LEU A 18 3.62 -9.31 -3.63
CA LEU A 18 2.76 -10.46 -3.95
C LEU A 18 2.56 -11.39 -2.75
N ILE A 19 3.63 -11.69 -1.99
CA ILE A 19 3.56 -12.51 -0.77
C ILE A 19 2.68 -11.83 0.28
N LEU A 20 2.84 -10.53 0.50
CA LEU A 20 1.99 -9.77 1.43
C LEU A 20 0.51 -9.80 1.01
N GLY A 21 0.25 -9.69 -0.30
CA GLY A 21 -1.09 -9.82 -0.87
C GLY A 21 -1.69 -11.20 -0.60
N PHE A 22 -0.90 -12.26 -0.81
CA PHE A 22 -1.31 -13.63 -0.54
C PHE A 22 -1.62 -13.87 0.94
N ILE A 23 -0.74 -13.44 1.85
CA ILE A 23 -0.96 -13.54 3.30
C ILE A 23 -2.26 -12.82 3.70
N SER A 24 -2.52 -11.64 3.12
CA SER A 24 -3.74 -10.88 3.38
C SER A 24 -4.98 -11.64 2.90
N ILE A 25 -4.94 -12.27 1.71
CA ILE A 25 -6.05 -13.13 1.22
C ILE A 25 -6.29 -14.31 2.17
N VAL A 26 -5.24 -14.99 2.62
CA VAL A 26 -5.37 -16.10 3.58
C VAL A 26 -6.05 -15.63 4.86
N GLY A 27 -5.68 -14.44 5.37
CA GLY A 27 -6.35 -13.84 6.53
C GLY A 27 -7.83 -13.54 6.28
N ILE A 28 -8.20 -13.03 5.09
CA ILE A 28 -9.59 -12.80 4.69
C ILE A 28 -10.40 -14.09 4.71
N ILE A 29 -9.85 -15.15 4.10
CA ILE A 29 -10.48 -16.48 4.09
C ILE A 29 -10.66 -16.99 5.53
N GLY A 30 -9.67 -16.76 6.39
CA GLY A 30 -9.76 -17.07 7.82
C GLY A 30 -10.94 -16.37 8.49
N HIS A 31 -11.06 -15.04 8.36
CA HIS A 31 -12.18 -14.29 8.93
C HIS A 31 -13.55 -14.81 8.46
N TRP A 32 -13.70 -15.07 7.16
CA TRP A 32 -14.92 -15.67 6.62
C TRP A 32 -15.21 -17.05 7.20
N HIS A 33 -14.20 -17.90 7.33
CA HIS A 33 -14.36 -19.25 7.86
C HIS A 33 -14.78 -19.23 9.34
N PHE A 34 -14.30 -18.25 10.11
CA PHE A 34 -14.63 -18.07 11.52
C PHE A 34 -15.85 -17.17 11.76
N GLY A 35 -16.60 -16.79 10.72
CA GLY A 35 -17.81 -15.97 10.84
C GLY A 35 -17.55 -14.56 11.38
N GLN A 36 -16.34 -14.04 11.21
CA GLN A 36 -15.95 -12.71 11.66
C GLN A 36 -16.10 -11.71 10.51
N ASP A 37 -16.54 -10.49 10.83
CA ASP A 37 -16.56 -9.40 9.86
C ASP A 37 -15.15 -9.11 9.37
N ILE A 38 -14.99 -9.03 8.05
CA ILE A 38 -13.71 -8.65 7.45
C ILE A 38 -13.60 -7.14 7.52
N PRO A 39 -12.53 -6.59 8.13
CA PRO A 39 -12.28 -5.18 8.05
C PRO A 39 -12.06 -4.78 6.58
N TRP A 40 -12.86 -3.84 6.06
CA TRP A 40 -12.72 -3.34 4.69
C TRP A 40 -11.29 -2.90 4.35
N LEU A 41 -10.61 -2.33 5.34
CA LEU A 41 -9.20 -1.95 5.30
C LEU A 41 -8.29 -3.15 4.93
N PHE A 42 -8.60 -4.34 5.44
CA PHE A 42 -7.84 -5.56 5.23
C PHE A 42 -7.98 -6.09 3.81
N ALA A 43 -9.21 -6.09 3.27
CA ALA A 43 -9.47 -6.43 1.87
C ALA A 43 -8.79 -5.43 0.90
N ALA A 44 -8.82 -4.15 1.23
CA ALA A 44 -8.17 -3.13 0.45
C ALA A 44 -6.63 -3.26 0.46
N TYR A 45 -6.03 -3.64 1.59
CA TYR A 45 -4.60 -3.96 1.67
C TYR A 45 -4.20 -5.17 0.83
N ALA A 46 -5.02 -6.22 0.83
CA ALA A 46 -4.77 -7.40 0.00
C ALA A 46 -4.71 -7.03 -1.49
N ALA A 47 -5.72 -6.29 -1.96
CA ALA A 47 -5.77 -5.80 -3.33
C ALA A 47 -4.57 -4.90 -3.67
N MET A 48 -4.22 -3.96 -2.78
CA MET A 48 -3.07 -3.07 -2.96
C MET A 48 -1.76 -3.83 -3.12
N ASN A 49 -1.49 -4.78 -2.24
CA ASN A 49 -0.24 -5.53 -2.24
C ASN A 49 -0.10 -6.34 -3.53
N LEU A 50 -1.18 -6.93 -4.03
CA LEU A 50 -1.18 -7.60 -5.34
C LEU A 50 -0.93 -6.63 -6.50
N LEU A 51 -1.62 -5.49 -6.52
CA LEU A 51 -1.48 -4.47 -7.56
C LEU A 51 -0.06 -3.90 -7.61
N LEU A 52 0.51 -3.54 -6.45
CA LEU A 52 1.91 -3.09 -6.34
C LEU A 52 2.86 -4.19 -6.81
N GLY A 53 2.61 -5.44 -6.43
CA GLY A 53 3.35 -6.61 -6.91
C GLY A 53 3.43 -6.68 -8.44
N VAL A 54 2.27 -6.60 -9.10
CA VAL A 54 2.18 -6.59 -10.57
C VAL A 54 2.82 -5.34 -11.18
N GLY A 55 2.59 -4.17 -10.58
CA GLY A 55 3.16 -2.91 -11.05
C GLY A 55 4.69 -2.91 -11.01
N PHE A 56 5.30 -3.42 -9.94
CA PHE A 56 6.75 -3.58 -9.84
C PHE A 56 7.30 -4.60 -10.84
N TRP A 57 6.58 -5.71 -11.05
CA TRP A 57 6.95 -6.73 -12.04
C TRP A 57 7.00 -6.15 -13.46
N LYS A 58 5.95 -5.41 -13.82
CA LYS A 58 5.80 -4.74 -15.12
C LYS A 58 6.60 -3.44 -15.24
N ARG A 59 7.19 -2.97 -14.14
CA ARG A 59 7.94 -1.71 -14.06
C ARG A 59 7.10 -0.51 -14.50
N GLU A 60 5.87 -0.47 -14.02
CA GLU A 60 4.89 0.56 -14.37
C GLU A 60 5.19 1.90 -13.67
N ARG A 61 5.03 3.00 -14.40
CA ARG A 61 5.27 4.36 -13.87
C ARG A 61 4.31 4.77 -12.77
N TRP A 62 3.07 4.29 -12.84
CA TRP A 62 2.05 4.63 -11.84
C TRP A 62 2.40 4.12 -10.44
N VAL A 63 3.31 3.15 -10.32
CA VAL A 63 3.75 2.59 -9.02
C VAL A 63 4.38 3.66 -8.14
N LEU A 64 5.16 4.59 -8.71
CA LEU A 64 5.74 5.69 -7.93
C LEU A 64 4.65 6.52 -7.26
N THR A 65 3.62 6.87 -8.05
CA THR A 65 2.47 7.64 -7.58
C THR A 65 1.68 6.83 -6.55
N ALA A 66 1.43 5.54 -6.80
CA ALA A 66 0.69 4.68 -5.89
C ALA A 66 1.37 4.53 -4.52
N VAL A 67 2.69 4.29 -4.49
CA VAL A 67 3.43 4.15 -3.24
C VAL A 67 3.51 5.49 -2.49
N GLY A 68 3.68 6.61 -3.20
CA GLY A 68 3.69 7.94 -2.58
C GLY A 68 2.34 8.33 -1.99
N LEU A 69 1.26 8.06 -2.73
CA LEU A 69 -0.10 8.25 -2.23
C LEU A 69 -0.41 7.34 -1.05
N ASN A 70 0.08 6.10 -1.06
CA ASN A 70 -0.08 5.20 0.07
C ASN A 70 0.57 5.78 1.33
N TRP A 71 1.80 6.28 1.23
CA TRP A 71 2.48 6.95 2.33
C TRP A 71 1.74 8.20 2.82
N ALA A 72 1.28 9.07 1.90
CA ALA A 72 0.52 10.27 2.22
C ALA A 72 -0.82 9.95 2.89
N ALA A 73 -1.52 8.93 2.39
CA ALA A 73 -2.79 8.49 2.95
C ALA A 73 -2.59 7.99 4.38
N TYR A 74 -1.64 7.08 4.61
CA TYR A 74 -1.32 6.58 5.95
C TYR A 74 -1.01 7.70 6.93
N THR A 75 -0.17 8.65 6.51
CA THR A 75 0.18 9.82 7.31
C THR A 75 -1.08 10.63 7.66
N THR A 76 -1.95 10.87 6.68
CA THR A 76 -3.20 11.63 6.87
C THR A 76 -4.19 10.92 7.79
N LEU A 77 -4.42 9.61 7.65
CA LEU A 77 -5.33 8.86 8.51
C LEU A 77 -4.85 8.88 9.95
N TYR A 78 -3.57 8.62 10.19
CA TYR A 78 -3.06 8.60 11.55
C TYR A 78 -2.98 9.99 12.17
N PHE A 79 -2.66 11.03 11.39
CA PHE A 79 -2.75 12.41 11.84
C PHE A 79 -4.20 12.78 12.17
N GLY A 80 -5.16 12.40 11.33
CA GLY A 80 -6.58 12.60 11.57
C GLY A 80 -7.04 11.91 12.86
N LEU A 81 -6.74 10.62 13.02
CA LEU A 81 -7.06 9.86 14.23
C LEU A 81 -6.42 10.49 15.49
N TRP A 82 -5.18 10.96 15.39
CA TRP A 82 -4.50 11.63 16.50
C TRP A 82 -5.18 12.95 16.88
N VAL A 83 -5.50 13.80 15.89
CA VAL A 83 -6.18 15.10 16.11
C VAL A 83 -7.58 14.91 16.70
N TRP A 84 -8.29 13.86 16.29
CA TRP A 84 -9.67 13.60 16.73
C TRP A 84 -9.77 12.68 17.96
N GLY A 85 -8.66 12.40 18.64
CA GLY A 85 -8.67 11.66 19.91
C GLY A 85 -8.92 10.16 19.77
N GLY A 86 -8.71 9.60 18.59
CA GLY A 86 -8.72 8.15 18.37
C GLY A 86 -7.57 7.48 19.12
N ASP A 87 -7.76 6.21 19.50
CA ASP A 87 -6.71 5.41 20.13
C ASP A 87 -5.65 5.03 19.09
N VAL A 88 -4.52 5.74 19.10
CA VAL A 88 -3.45 5.59 18.12
C VAL A 88 -2.20 5.00 18.78
N ASN A 89 -1.85 3.78 18.38
CA ASN A 89 -0.55 3.21 18.71
C ASN A 89 0.57 3.91 17.91
N LEU A 90 1.09 5.00 18.48
CA LEU A 90 2.11 5.88 17.89
C LEU A 90 3.34 5.11 17.37
N MET A 91 3.75 4.04 18.05
CA MET A 91 4.91 3.23 17.61
C MET A 91 4.60 2.49 16.31
N ARG A 92 3.44 1.82 16.23
CA ARG A 92 3.00 1.13 15.01
C ARG A 92 2.84 2.13 13.85
N VAL A 93 2.25 3.28 14.11
CA VAL A 93 2.08 4.37 13.13
C VAL A 93 3.41 4.85 12.58
N THR A 94 4.36 5.15 13.47
CA THR A 94 5.67 5.69 13.09
C THR A 94 6.43 4.68 12.24
N VAL A 95 6.43 3.40 12.63
CA VAL A 95 7.09 2.34 11.86
C VAL A 95 6.43 2.16 10.48
N SER A 96 5.10 2.06 10.41
CA SER A 96 4.39 1.89 9.14
C SER A 96 4.60 3.07 8.19
N THR A 97 4.55 4.30 8.73
CA THR A 97 4.76 5.53 7.96
C THR A 97 6.20 5.64 7.48
N ALA A 98 7.18 5.32 8.33
CA ALA A 98 8.59 5.32 7.96
C ALA A 98 8.92 4.25 6.91
N VAL A 99 8.36 3.05 7.03
CA VAL A 99 8.54 1.98 6.03
C VAL A 99 7.92 2.40 4.69
N ALA A 100 6.68 2.91 4.70
CA ALA A 100 6.02 3.38 3.49
C ALA A 100 6.79 4.54 2.82
N GLY A 101 7.26 5.51 3.61
CA GLY A 101 8.08 6.63 3.13
C GLY A 101 9.45 6.18 2.62
N GLY A 102 10.08 5.22 3.27
CA GLY A 102 11.34 4.61 2.83
C GLY A 102 11.19 3.89 1.49
N ILE A 103 10.12 3.11 1.31
CA ILE A 103 9.79 2.45 0.03
C ILE A 103 9.53 3.52 -1.04
N TRP A 104 8.76 4.56 -0.73
CA TRP A 104 8.53 5.66 -1.68
C TRP A 104 9.82 6.35 -2.11
N GLY A 105 10.68 6.72 -1.15
CA GLY A 105 11.97 7.34 -1.43
C GLY A 105 12.87 6.45 -2.27
N LEU A 106 12.91 5.15 -1.98
CA LEU A 106 13.65 4.17 -2.76
C LEU A 106 13.15 4.10 -4.21
N VAL A 107 11.83 4.05 -4.41
CA VAL A 107 11.21 4.03 -5.75
C VAL A 107 11.46 5.34 -6.48
N TYR A 108 11.39 6.49 -5.80
CA TYR A 108 11.63 7.82 -6.37
C TYR A 108 13.07 7.98 -6.88
N LEU A 109 14.06 7.53 -6.09
CA LEU A 109 15.47 7.51 -6.49
C LEU A 109 15.70 6.62 -7.73
N HIS A 110 14.89 5.57 -7.88
CA HIS A 110 14.99 4.58 -8.94
C HIS A 110 13.93 4.74 -10.04
N ARG A 111 13.23 5.88 -10.09
CA ARG A 111 12.09 6.11 -11.00
C ARG A 111 12.40 5.89 -12.48
N ARG A 112 13.66 6.08 -12.89
CA ARG A 112 14.12 5.84 -14.28
C ARG A 112 13.95 4.39 -14.74
N TYR A 113 13.81 3.45 -13.82
CA TYR A 113 13.59 2.04 -14.12
C TYR A 113 12.10 1.68 -14.27
N LEU A 114 11.19 2.59 -13.92
CA LEU A 114 9.77 2.48 -14.19
C LEU A 114 9.50 3.03 -15.60
N VAL A 115 9.33 2.14 -16.56
CA VAL A 115 9.30 2.47 -17.98
C VAL A 115 7.93 2.27 -18.61
N ASP A 116 7.14 1.33 -18.11
CA ASP A 116 5.85 0.96 -18.68
C ASP A 116 4.73 1.93 -18.23
N THR A 117 3.71 2.07 -19.06
CA THR A 117 2.50 2.90 -18.81
C THR A 117 1.21 2.20 -19.22
N ARG A 118 1.27 0.95 -19.68
CA ARG A 118 0.12 0.21 -20.21
C ARG A 118 -1.00 0.05 -19.20
N LEU A 119 -0.69 0.04 -17.91
CA LEU A 119 -1.64 -0.16 -16.83
C LEU A 119 -1.97 1.13 -16.08
N GLN A 120 -1.89 2.31 -16.70
CA GLN A 120 -2.28 3.57 -16.06
C GLN A 120 -3.69 3.55 -15.46
N ILE A 121 -4.64 2.87 -16.11
CA ILE A 121 -6.01 2.69 -15.61
C ILE A 121 -6.02 1.95 -14.26
N VAL A 122 -5.10 1.00 -14.07
CA VAL A 122 -4.93 0.28 -12.80
C VAL A 122 -4.45 1.23 -11.71
N GLY A 123 -3.52 2.13 -12.03
CA GLY A 123 -3.10 3.20 -11.12
C GLY A 123 -4.22 4.18 -10.76
N ALA A 124 -5.12 4.49 -11.69
CA ALA A 124 -6.30 5.31 -11.42
C ALA A 124 -7.34 4.58 -10.54
N ALA A 125 -7.60 3.30 -10.83
CA ALA A 125 -8.48 2.47 -10.00
C ALA A 125 -7.94 2.34 -8.57
N PHE A 126 -6.61 2.20 -8.42
CA PHE A 126 -5.94 2.22 -7.13
C PHE A 126 -6.24 3.50 -6.34
N PHE A 127 -6.17 4.67 -6.99
CA PHE A 127 -6.46 5.96 -6.36
C PHE A 127 -7.89 6.06 -5.84
N ILE A 128 -8.87 5.63 -6.65
CA ILE A 128 -10.30 5.69 -6.30
C ILE A 128 -10.59 4.78 -5.09
N ILE A 129 -10.08 3.55 -5.10
CA ILE A 129 -10.23 2.61 -3.99
C ILE A 129 -9.65 3.20 -2.71
N TRP A 130 -8.48 3.85 -2.79
CA TRP A 130 -7.82 4.43 -1.62
C TRP A 130 -8.59 5.61 -1.02
N ILE A 131 -9.08 6.54 -1.85
CA ILE A 131 -9.94 7.63 -1.36
C ILE A 131 -11.17 7.06 -0.65
N PHE A 132 -11.82 6.06 -1.23
CA PHE A 132 -13.03 5.48 -0.68
C PHE A 132 -12.75 4.79 0.67
N VAL A 133 -11.72 3.94 0.73
CA VAL A 133 -11.36 3.20 1.95
C VAL A 133 -10.91 4.14 3.06
N TYR A 134 -10.13 5.17 2.76
CA TYR A 134 -9.69 6.14 3.77
C TYR A 134 -10.84 6.99 4.30
N SER A 135 -11.69 7.51 3.40
CA SER A 135 -12.84 8.32 3.79
C SER A 135 -13.80 7.51 4.67
N LEU A 136 -14.04 6.24 4.29
CA LEU A 136 -14.90 5.34 5.06
C LEU A 136 -14.28 4.98 6.42
N THR A 137 -12.99 4.60 6.46
CA THR A 137 -12.31 4.22 7.70
C THR A 137 -12.28 5.38 8.68
N LEU A 138 -11.89 6.57 8.21
CA LEU A 138 -11.85 7.77 9.02
C LEU A 138 -13.24 8.10 9.59
N PHE A 139 -14.28 8.05 8.76
CA PHE A 139 -15.66 8.27 9.21
C PHE A 139 -16.07 7.25 10.27
N THR A 140 -15.84 5.95 10.04
CA THR A 140 -16.21 4.91 10.99
C THR A 140 -15.46 5.01 12.31
N SER A 141 -14.20 5.45 12.32
CA SER A 141 -13.40 5.57 13.54
C SER A 141 -13.67 6.83 14.37
N ILE A 142 -14.41 7.81 13.82
CA ILE A 142 -14.81 9.04 14.53
C ILE A 142 -16.24 8.93 15.06
N VAL A 143 -17.12 8.24 14.32
CA VAL A 143 -18.56 8.16 14.61
C VAL A 143 -18.92 7.02 15.59
N LEU A 144 -18.07 6.00 15.70
CA LEU A 144 -18.16 4.92 16.70
C LEU A 144 -17.25 5.22 17.89
#